data_AF-A0A673VYD4-F1
#
_entry.id   AF-A0A673VYD4-F1
#
_cell.length_a   1.000
_cell.length_b   1.000
_cell.length_c   1.000
_cell.angle_alpha   90.00
_cell.angle_beta   90.00
_cell.angle_gamma   90.00
#
_symmetry.space_group_name_H-M   'P 1'
#
loop_
_entity.id
_entity.type
_entity.pdbx_description
1 polymer ?
#
loop_
_entity_poly.entity_id
_entity_poly.type
_entity_poly.pdbx_seq_one_letter_code
_entity_poly.pdbx_strand_id
1 'polypeptide(L)'
;MAAGGSSSNVNENIPVFEYKDINTKPFHVGSFRTAWLEKLKPIDYSYEEKYEETEDADFAKEMGIAPETLDELKAICSVDTLRCQAEDEPLDTNVVPSDPTLQTLIQRKKKQDYKGTLRIDKISRVDHYQDELESLAVGKRPEDPVDLVPEGEIILSINVLYPAIFERFKYVRPHMTLQMLGSHSLVDLRDAICCISDLQVFGEFSNTPDMAPDFISKDHFKSAFFYFEGVFYNDMRHPECQDMSETTIDWAKTRDFPTFHKAKMEDTRFYDLKVKVGYPYLFCHQGDCEHVVIITDIRLAHKDDCLDRKLYPLLTHKHRVMTRKCAVCHVYIGRWLTTNDPFAPNDPCLFCERCFRMLHYDKKGNKLGQFLAYPYVDPGAFN
;
A
#
# COMPACT_ATOMS: atom_id res chain seq x y z
N MET A 1 45.27 -28.17 -22.34
CA MET A 1 45.32 -27.47 -21.04
C MET A 1 45.12 -25.99 -21.36
N ALA A 2 43.97 -25.35 -21.21
CA ALA A 2 42.89 -25.53 -20.25
C ALA A 2 41.52 -25.45 -20.96
N ALA A 3 40.59 -26.27 -20.50
CA ALA A 3 39.16 -26.07 -20.65
C ALA A 3 38.65 -25.48 -19.32
N GLY A 4 37.65 -24.60 -19.39
CA GLY A 4 36.95 -24.09 -18.21
C GLY A 4 36.68 -22.59 -18.36
N GLY A 5 35.45 -22.11 -18.36
CA GLY A 5 34.17 -22.77 -18.26
C GLY A 5 33.11 -21.80 -18.79
N SER A 6 32.13 -22.35 -19.48
CA SER A 6 30.89 -21.69 -19.86
C SER A 6 30.31 -20.97 -18.65
N SER A 7 30.17 -19.64 -18.73
CA SER A 7 29.39 -18.86 -17.80
C SER A 7 27.93 -19.31 -17.95
N SER A 8 27.48 -20.17 -17.05
CA SER A 8 26.08 -20.54 -16.92
C SER A 8 25.25 -19.25 -16.80
N ASN A 9 24.30 -19.06 -17.72
CA ASN A 9 23.25 -18.04 -17.63
C ASN A 9 22.66 -18.05 -16.22
N VAL A 10 23.07 -17.12 -15.37
CA VAL A 10 22.37 -16.85 -14.11
C VAL A 10 21.01 -16.33 -14.55
N ASN A 11 19.94 -17.06 -14.25
CA ASN A 11 18.59 -16.76 -14.69
C ASN A 11 18.23 -15.34 -14.22
N GLU A 12 18.28 -14.34 -15.11
CA GLU A 12 18.05 -12.91 -14.81
C GLU A 12 16.68 -12.65 -14.17
N ASN A 13 15.80 -13.65 -14.21
CA ASN A 13 14.44 -13.62 -13.68
C ASN A 13 14.33 -14.03 -12.20
N ILE A 14 15.41 -14.47 -11.56
CA ILE A 14 15.43 -14.78 -10.12
C ILE A 14 16.11 -13.61 -9.39
N PRO A 15 15.40 -12.92 -8.47
CA PRO A 15 16.02 -11.89 -7.64
C PRO A 15 17.21 -12.48 -6.91
N VAL A 16 18.39 -11.92 -7.14
CA VAL A 16 19.57 -12.25 -6.34
C VAL A 16 19.46 -11.43 -5.08
N PHE A 17 19.66 -12.03 -3.89
CA PHE A 17 19.71 -11.29 -2.64
C PHE A 17 20.75 -10.17 -2.75
N GLU A 18 20.27 -8.92 -2.67
CA GLU A 18 21.12 -7.73 -2.65
C GLU A 18 21.40 -7.33 -1.19
N TYR A 19 22.50 -6.61 -0.98
CA TYR A 19 22.76 -6.00 0.33
C TYR A 19 21.67 -4.96 0.65
N LYS A 20 21.41 -4.73 1.95
CA LYS A 20 20.52 -3.64 2.38
C LYS A 20 20.91 -2.33 1.67
N ASP A 21 19.90 -1.62 1.20
CA ASP A 21 19.98 -0.31 0.52
C ASP A 21 20.55 -0.33 -0.90
N ILE A 22 20.72 -1.52 -1.49
CA ILE A 22 21.05 -1.70 -2.91
C ILE A 22 19.79 -2.26 -3.58
N ASN A 23 19.13 -1.44 -4.41
CA ASN A 23 17.99 -1.82 -5.26
C ASN A 23 18.44 -1.70 -6.71
N THR A 24 19.29 -2.61 -7.18
CA THR A 24 20.02 -2.43 -8.45
C THR A 24 19.49 -3.26 -9.60
N LYS A 25 19.03 -4.50 -9.38
CA LYS A 25 18.64 -5.38 -10.48
C LYS A 25 17.14 -5.45 -10.69
N PRO A 26 16.64 -4.99 -11.85
CA PRO A 26 15.25 -5.20 -12.21
C PRO A 26 15.02 -6.68 -12.56
N PHE A 27 13.87 -7.22 -12.18
CA PHE A 27 13.41 -8.54 -12.61
C PHE A 27 11.98 -8.45 -13.16
N HIS A 28 11.62 -9.42 -13.99
CA HIS A 28 10.27 -9.52 -14.56
C HIS A 28 9.35 -10.28 -13.61
N VAL A 29 8.23 -9.66 -13.22
CA VAL A 29 7.32 -10.17 -12.19
C VAL A 29 6.66 -11.50 -12.60
N GLY A 30 6.19 -11.62 -13.84
CA GLY A 30 5.61 -12.86 -14.35
C GLY A 30 6.64 -13.99 -14.45
N SER A 31 7.89 -13.67 -14.80
CA SER A 31 8.96 -14.67 -14.86
C SER A 31 9.35 -15.16 -13.46
N PHE A 32 9.33 -14.27 -12.47
CA PHE A 32 9.51 -14.63 -11.06
C PHE A 32 8.45 -15.65 -10.61
N ARG A 33 7.17 -15.39 -10.90
CA ARG A 33 6.08 -16.34 -10.60
C ARG A 33 6.35 -17.70 -11.24
N THR A 34 6.60 -17.75 -12.55
CA THR A 34 6.84 -19.00 -13.27
C THR A 34 8.03 -19.77 -12.68
N ALA A 35 9.14 -19.09 -12.40
CA ALA A 35 10.31 -19.73 -11.82
C ALA A 35 10.05 -20.35 -10.44
N TRP A 36 9.22 -19.72 -9.61
CA TRP A 36 8.81 -20.30 -8.33
C TRP A 36 7.89 -21.51 -8.50
N LEU A 37 6.91 -21.43 -9.39
CA LEU A 37 5.98 -22.54 -9.66
C LEU A 37 6.66 -23.75 -10.31
N GLU A 38 7.75 -23.55 -11.04
CA GLU A 38 8.59 -24.64 -11.58
C GLU A 38 9.44 -25.33 -10.51
N LYS A 39 9.77 -24.63 -9.43
CA LYS A 39 10.65 -25.11 -8.36
C LYS A 39 9.89 -25.74 -7.20
N LEU A 40 8.71 -25.22 -6.91
CA LEU A 40 7.83 -25.71 -5.86
C LEU A 40 6.98 -26.87 -6.37
N LYS A 41 6.69 -27.83 -5.48
CA LYS A 41 5.66 -28.84 -5.72
C LYS A 41 4.30 -28.15 -5.60
N PRO A 42 3.26 -28.60 -6.33
CA PRO A 42 1.90 -28.04 -6.21
C PRO A 42 1.38 -27.93 -4.78
N ILE A 43 1.81 -28.88 -3.94
CA ILE A 43 1.41 -28.93 -2.53
C ILE A 43 2.00 -27.79 -1.68
N ASP A 44 3.10 -27.17 -2.10
CA ASP A 44 3.78 -26.12 -1.34
C ASP A 44 3.03 -24.77 -1.42
N TYR A 45 2.16 -24.60 -2.41
CA TYR A 45 1.35 -23.40 -2.62
C TYR A 45 -0.15 -23.70 -2.69
N SER A 46 -0.56 -24.90 -2.26
CA SER A 46 -1.96 -25.29 -2.22
C SER A 46 -2.67 -24.65 -1.03
N TYR A 47 -3.97 -24.38 -1.19
CA TYR A 47 -4.84 -23.90 -0.10
C TYR A 47 -5.51 -25.03 0.69
N GLU A 48 -5.28 -26.28 0.28
CA GLU A 48 -5.75 -27.47 1.00
C GLU A 48 -4.88 -27.74 2.22
N GLU A 49 -5.52 -28.04 3.36
CA GLU A 49 -4.81 -28.53 4.53
C GLU A 49 -4.63 -30.05 4.40
N LYS A 50 -3.39 -30.52 4.54
CA LYS A 50 -3.13 -31.95 4.59
C LYS A 50 -3.71 -32.54 5.88
N TYR A 51 -4.06 -33.82 5.83
CA TYR A 51 -4.30 -34.61 7.03
C TYR A 51 -2.95 -34.92 7.70
N GLU A 52 -2.83 -34.74 9.03
CA GLU A 52 -1.58 -34.96 9.79
C GLU A 52 -0.89 -36.29 9.46
N GLU A 53 -1.66 -37.38 9.31
CA GLU A 53 -1.11 -38.71 8.99
C GLU A 53 -0.38 -38.76 7.63
N THR A 54 -0.85 -38.00 6.64
CA THR A 54 -0.17 -37.89 5.34
C THR A 54 1.07 -36.99 5.39
N GLU A 55 1.08 -35.97 6.26
CA GLU A 55 2.27 -35.14 6.50
C GLU A 55 3.40 -35.95 7.14
N ASP A 56 3.06 -36.77 8.12
CA ASP A 56 4.04 -37.58 8.85
C ASP A 56 4.73 -38.61 7.97
N ALA A 57 3.95 -39.30 7.13
CA ALA A 57 4.49 -40.27 6.19
C ALA A 57 5.41 -39.62 5.16
N ASP A 58 5.04 -38.45 4.63
CA ASP A 58 5.86 -37.68 3.69
C ASP A 58 7.14 -37.17 4.37
N PHE A 59 7.03 -36.60 5.57
CA PHE A 59 8.15 -36.10 6.36
C PHE A 59 9.13 -37.22 6.73
N ALA A 60 8.62 -38.36 7.19
CA ALA A 60 9.44 -39.53 7.53
C ALA A 60 10.26 -40.00 6.33
N LYS A 61 9.62 -40.05 5.16
CA LYS A 61 10.25 -40.43 3.90
C LYS A 61 11.30 -39.42 3.43
N GLU A 62 11.02 -38.12 3.54
CA GLU A 62 11.95 -37.05 3.13
C GLU A 62 13.18 -36.98 4.04
N MET A 63 12.98 -37.11 5.35
CA MET A 63 14.06 -37.09 6.34
C MET A 63 14.80 -38.44 6.47
N GLY A 64 14.28 -39.50 5.83
CA GLY A 64 14.86 -40.84 5.88
C GLY A 64 14.78 -41.49 7.26
N ILE A 65 13.75 -41.15 8.05
CA ILE A 65 13.51 -41.69 9.39
C ILE A 65 12.43 -42.77 9.34
N ALA A 66 12.54 -43.78 10.21
CA ALA A 66 11.51 -44.80 10.34
C ALA A 66 10.24 -44.19 10.97
N PRO A 67 9.02 -44.66 10.61
CA PRO A 67 7.78 -44.16 11.21
C PRO A 67 7.79 -44.26 12.74
N GLU A 68 8.31 -45.37 13.27
CA GLU A 68 8.47 -45.60 14.72
C GLU A 68 9.36 -44.54 15.39
N THR A 69 10.42 -44.10 14.71
CA THR A 69 11.30 -43.03 15.19
C THR A 69 10.63 -41.66 15.13
N LEU A 70 9.79 -41.42 14.11
CA LEU A 70 8.99 -40.19 14.05
C LEU A 70 7.98 -40.13 15.19
N ASP A 71 7.30 -41.23 15.48
CA ASP A 71 6.36 -41.33 16.61
C ASP A 71 7.05 -41.11 17.95
N GLU A 72 8.23 -41.71 18.14
CA GLU A 72 9.07 -41.49 19.32
C GLU A 72 9.49 -40.01 19.44
N LEU A 73 9.95 -39.39 18.35
CA LEU A 73 10.31 -37.98 18.31
C LEU A 73 9.11 -37.07 18.59
N LYS A 74 7.93 -37.40 18.08
CA LYS A 74 6.69 -36.67 18.36
C LYS A 74 6.32 -36.75 19.83
N ALA A 75 6.45 -37.93 20.44
CA ALA A 75 6.21 -38.10 21.86
C ALA A 75 7.21 -37.28 22.70
N ILE A 76 8.51 -37.40 22.40
CA ILE A 76 9.60 -36.76 23.16
C ILE A 76 9.64 -35.24 22.95
N CYS A 77 9.33 -34.75 21.75
CA CYS A 77 9.40 -33.34 21.37
C CYS A 77 8.02 -32.67 21.30
N SER A 78 7.00 -33.29 21.89
CA SER A 78 5.66 -32.71 21.97
C SER A 78 5.63 -31.42 22.80
N VAL A 79 4.59 -30.61 22.62
CA VAL A 79 4.37 -29.44 23.47
C VAL A 79 4.19 -29.84 24.94
N ASP A 80 3.70 -31.05 25.20
CA ASP A 80 3.48 -31.57 26.55
C ASP A 80 4.79 -31.93 27.27
N THR A 81 5.82 -32.40 26.54
CA THR A 81 7.16 -32.63 27.13
C THR A 81 7.98 -31.36 27.34
N LEU A 82 7.55 -30.23 26.78
CA LEU A 82 8.14 -28.91 27.05
C LEU A 82 7.70 -28.33 28.41
N ARG A 83 6.80 -29.00 29.15
CA ARG A 83 6.36 -28.53 30.47
C ARG A 83 7.43 -28.81 31.54
N CYS A 84 7.90 -27.75 32.19
CA CYS A 84 8.86 -27.85 33.30
C CYS A 84 8.20 -28.05 34.68
N GLN A 85 6.87 -28.00 34.78
CA GLN A 85 6.09 -28.11 36.02
C GLN A 85 5.28 -29.42 36.05
N ALA A 86 4.85 -29.85 37.25
CA ALA A 86 4.01 -31.04 37.41
C ALA A 86 2.68 -30.88 36.66
N GLU A 87 2.12 -31.98 36.14
CA GLU A 87 0.91 -32.00 35.29
C GLU A 87 -0.31 -31.28 35.90
N ASP A 88 -0.35 -31.15 37.22
CA ASP A 88 -1.47 -30.60 37.98
C ASP A 88 -1.39 -29.08 38.25
N GLU A 89 -0.29 -28.40 37.88
CA GLU A 89 -0.16 -26.94 38.04
C GLU A 89 -0.56 -26.19 36.76
N PRO A 90 -1.55 -25.28 36.81
CA PRO A 90 -1.91 -24.47 35.66
C PRO A 90 -0.80 -23.47 35.33
N LEU A 91 -0.13 -23.70 34.19
CA LEU A 91 0.89 -22.80 33.64
C LEU A 91 0.24 -21.51 33.11
N ASP A 92 0.45 -20.39 33.79
CA ASP A 92 0.22 -19.08 33.17
C ASP A 92 1.39 -18.75 32.24
N THR A 93 1.19 -18.98 30.94
CA THR A 93 2.19 -18.70 29.90
C THR A 93 2.55 -17.21 29.78
N ASN A 94 1.86 -16.32 30.51
CA ASN A 94 2.20 -14.90 30.60
C ASN A 94 3.22 -14.57 31.69
N VAL A 95 3.49 -15.49 32.62
CA VAL A 95 4.44 -15.25 33.71
C VAL A 95 5.87 -15.51 33.22
N VAL A 96 6.69 -14.47 33.21
CA VAL A 96 8.14 -14.63 32.97
C VAL A 96 8.83 -14.94 34.31
N PRO A 97 9.70 -15.97 34.39
CA PRO A 97 10.45 -16.29 35.60
C PRO A 97 11.24 -15.08 36.14
N SER A 98 11.47 -15.05 37.45
CA SER A 98 12.13 -13.94 38.14
C SER A 98 13.61 -13.74 37.79
N ASP A 99 14.27 -14.78 37.27
CA ASP A 99 15.68 -14.73 36.81
C ASP A 99 15.84 -15.40 35.43
N PRO A 100 15.37 -14.75 34.34
CA PRO A 100 15.42 -15.34 33.01
C PRO A 100 16.84 -15.23 32.43
N THR A 101 17.46 -16.35 32.11
CA THR A 101 18.75 -16.40 31.40
C THR A 101 18.59 -16.23 29.88
N LEU A 102 17.41 -16.54 29.33
CA LEU A 102 17.11 -16.41 27.91
C LEU A 102 16.81 -14.95 27.53
N GLN A 103 17.50 -14.46 26.50
CA GLN A 103 17.36 -13.08 26.06
C GLN A 103 15.95 -12.75 25.56
N THR A 104 15.24 -13.72 24.99
CA THR A 104 13.84 -13.60 24.57
C THR A 104 12.90 -13.34 25.76
N LEU A 105 13.13 -14.02 26.90
CA LEU A 105 12.36 -13.83 28.13
C LEU A 105 12.68 -12.49 28.79
N ILE A 106 13.95 -12.07 28.79
CA ILE A 106 14.36 -10.73 29.26
C ILE A 106 13.65 -9.64 28.45
N GLN A 107 13.64 -9.75 27.12
CA GLN A 107 12.94 -8.80 26.25
C GLN A 107 11.42 -8.83 26.45
N ARG A 108 10.84 -10.02 26.60
CA ARG A 108 9.41 -10.19 26.89
C ARG A 108 9.02 -9.51 28.21
N LYS A 109 9.80 -9.72 29.29
CA LYS A 109 9.57 -9.07 30.58
C LYS A 109 9.66 -7.55 30.47
N LYS A 110 10.70 -7.03 29.80
CA LYS A 110 10.80 -5.58 29.49
C LYS A 110 9.58 -5.04 28.74
N LYS A 111 9.07 -5.79 27.75
CA LYS A 111 7.88 -5.41 26.98
C LYS A 111 6.60 -5.46 27.82
N GLN A 112 6.46 -6.47 28.70
CA GLN A 112 5.33 -6.58 29.62
C GLN A 112 5.32 -5.46 30.65
N ASP A 113 6.47 -5.17 31.27
CA ASP A 113 6.62 -4.09 32.24
C ASP A 113 6.34 -2.73 31.57
N TYR A 114 6.87 -2.50 30.36
CA TYR A 114 6.54 -1.32 29.55
C TYR A 114 5.04 -1.27 29.22
N LYS A 115 4.42 -2.37 28.82
CA LYS A 115 2.96 -2.41 28.55
C LYS A 115 2.15 -2.08 29.81
N GLY A 116 2.64 -2.46 30.99
CA GLY A 116 2.04 -2.10 32.28
C GLY A 116 2.20 -0.63 32.65
N THR A 117 3.26 0.05 32.18
CA THR A 117 3.43 1.51 32.37
C THR A 117 2.65 2.33 31.36
N LEU A 118 2.28 1.75 30.22
CA LEU A 118 1.37 2.37 29.26
C LEU A 118 -0.04 2.44 29.87
N ARG A 119 -0.45 3.62 30.32
CA ARG A 119 -1.87 3.95 30.44
C ARG A 119 -2.46 4.02 29.03
N ILE A 120 -2.98 2.90 28.54
CA ILE A 120 -3.78 2.87 27.32
C ILE A 120 -5.14 3.46 27.68
N ASP A 121 -5.24 4.80 27.68
CA ASP A 121 -6.50 5.52 27.82
C ASP A 121 -7.31 5.33 26.52
N LYS A 122 -7.90 4.13 26.40
CA LYS A 122 -8.67 3.62 25.25
C LYS A 122 -7.81 3.39 24.01
N ILE A 123 -8.00 2.23 23.36
CA ILE A 123 -7.59 2.01 21.98
C ILE A 123 -8.19 3.17 21.18
N SER A 124 -7.33 3.96 20.53
CA SER A 124 -7.81 5.10 19.74
C SER A 124 -8.72 4.54 18.65
N ARG A 125 -9.76 5.29 18.23
CA ARG A 125 -10.54 4.92 17.04
C ARG A 125 -9.65 4.72 15.81
N VAL A 126 -8.46 5.33 15.81
CA VAL A 126 -7.43 5.18 14.79
C VAL A 126 -6.84 3.77 14.81
N ASP A 127 -6.50 3.25 15.99
CA ASP A 127 -5.89 1.93 16.12
C ASP A 127 -6.90 0.83 15.72
N HIS A 128 -8.16 0.96 16.16
CA HIS A 128 -9.22 0.02 15.76
C HIS A 128 -9.44 -0.04 14.25
N TYR A 129 -9.39 1.12 13.57
CA TYR A 129 -9.54 1.16 12.11
C TYR A 129 -8.33 0.56 11.40
N GLN A 130 -7.11 0.79 11.90
CA GLN A 130 -5.91 0.17 11.34
C GLN A 130 -5.94 -1.35 11.53
N ASP A 131 -6.35 -1.83 12.70
CA ASP A 131 -6.53 -3.26 12.98
C ASP A 131 -7.59 -3.88 12.05
N GLU A 132 -8.70 -3.16 11.79
CA GLU A 132 -9.73 -3.59 10.83
C GLU A 132 -9.14 -3.75 9.42
N LEU A 133 -8.39 -2.76 8.93
CA LEU A 133 -7.75 -2.83 7.60
C LEU A 133 -6.76 -4.00 7.50
N GLU A 134 -5.94 -4.21 8.51
CA GLU A 134 -4.98 -5.32 8.54
C GLU A 134 -5.71 -6.68 8.59
N SER A 135 -6.83 -6.77 9.33
CA SER A 135 -7.65 -7.98 9.38
C SER A 135 -8.30 -8.34 8.04
N LEU A 136 -8.49 -7.37 7.14
CA LEU A 136 -9.02 -7.66 5.80
C LEU A 136 -8.08 -8.54 4.97
N ALA A 137 -6.77 -8.50 5.26
CA ALA A 137 -5.76 -9.21 4.51
C ALA A 137 -5.57 -10.68 4.91
N VAL A 138 -6.25 -11.14 5.97
CA VAL A 138 -5.95 -12.44 6.60
C VAL A 138 -7.19 -13.34 6.62
N GLY A 139 -7.03 -14.57 6.12
CA GLY A 139 -7.91 -15.72 6.38
C GLY A 139 -9.32 -15.62 5.78
N LYS A 140 -9.57 -14.68 4.87
CA LYS A 140 -10.88 -14.52 4.23
C LYS A 140 -11.01 -15.45 3.03
N ARG A 141 -12.12 -16.18 2.93
CA ARG A 141 -12.45 -17.01 1.78
C ARG A 141 -13.78 -16.54 1.18
N PRO A 142 -13.92 -16.58 -0.16
CA PRO A 142 -15.16 -16.18 -0.82
C PRO A 142 -16.26 -17.22 -0.59
N GLU A 143 -17.51 -16.78 -0.68
CA GLU A 143 -18.67 -17.70 -0.72
C GLU A 143 -18.76 -18.46 -2.05
N ASP A 144 -18.39 -17.79 -3.15
CA ASP A 144 -18.38 -18.36 -4.50
C ASP A 144 -16.95 -18.81 -4.89
N PRO A 145 -16.73 -20.10 -5.24
CA PRO A 145 -15.45 -20.60 -5.71
C PRO A 145 -14.86 -19.85 -6.93
N VAL A 146 -15.68 -19.19 -7.75
CA VAL A 146 -15.22 -18.40 -8.91
C VAL A 146 -14.43 -17.16 -8.50
N ASP A 147 -14.64 -16.68 -7.28
CA ASP A 147 -13.94 -15.54 -6.69
C ASP A 147 -12.73 -15.97 -5.87
N LEU A 148 -12.43 -17.27 -5.80
CA LEU A 148 -11.22 -17.75 -5.16
C LEU A 148 -9.99 -17.25 -5.94
N VAL A 149 -9.06 -16.63 -5.23
CA VAL A 149 -7.72 -16.35 -5.75
C VAL A 149 -7.12 -17.69 -6.22
N PRO A 150 -6.60 -17.80 -7.45
CA PRO A 150 -6.07 -19.06 -7.95
C PRO A 150 -4.76 -19.43 -7.25
N GLU A 151 -4.55 -20.73 -7.04
CA GLU A 151 -3.28 -21.23 -6.52
C GLU A 151 -2.10 -20.81 -7.41
N GLY A 152 -1.00 -20.46 -6.75
CA GLY A 152 0.18 -19.92 -7.43
C GLY A 152 0.03 -18.48 -7.93
N GLU A 153 -1.05 -17.76 -7.62
CA GLU A 153 -1.13 -16.30 -7.81
C GLU A 153 -0.04 -15.58 -6.98
N ILE A 154 0.32 -14.36 -7.37
CA ILE A 154 1.23 -13.51 -6.59
C ILE A 154 0.48 -12.35 -5.94
N ILE A 155 0.97 -11.94 -4.78
CA ILE A 155 0.53 -10.74 -4.08
C ILE A 155 1.70 -9.75 -4.04
N LEU A 156 1.42 -8.51 -4.44
CA LEU A 156 2.34 -7.39 -4.38
C LEU A 156 1.90 -6.42 -3.27
N SER A 157 2.82 -6.06 -2.38
CA SER A 157 2.58 -4.99 -1.39
C SER A 157 3.12 -3.66 -1.90
N ILE A 158 2.22 -2.72 -2.16
CA ILE A 158 2.50 -1.45 -2.83
C ILE A 158 2.25 -0.28 -1.89
N ASN A 159 3.30 0.49 -1.61
CA ASN A 159 3.22 1.73 -0.87
C ASN A 159 3.05 2.90 -1.84
N VAL A 160 2.07 3.75 -1.59
CA VAL A 160 1.85 5.00 -2.32
C VAL A 160 2.12 6.14 -1.36
N LEU A 161 3.07 7.01 -1.69
CA LEU A 161 3.42 8.17 -0.87
C LEU A 161 2.54 9.38 -1.22
N TYR A 162 2.55 10.37 -0.33
CA TYR A 162 1.92 11.66 -0.64
C TYR A 162 2.55 12.31 -1.87
N PRO A 163 1.80 13.17 -2.58
CA PRO A 163 2.34 13.94 -3.68
C PRO A 163 3.63 14.70 -3.30
N ALA A 164 4.60 14.74 -4.20
CA ALA A 164 5.92 15.36 -3.98
C ALA A 164 5.84 16.85 -3.58
N ILE A 165 4.72 17.51 -3.91
CA ILE A 165 4.41 18.90 -3.52
C ILE A 165 4.18 19.09 -2.01
N PHE A 166 3.90 18.03 -1.25
CA PHE A 166 3.72 18.14 0.20
C PHE A 166 5.07 18.14 0.93
N GLU A 167 5.73 19.31 1.01
CA GLU A 167 7.01 19.45 1.71
C GLU A 167 6.98 18.97 3.18
N ARG A 168 5.80 19.01 3.80
CA ARG A 168 5.59 18.65 5.21
C ARG A 168 5.54 17.13 5.45
N PHE A 169 5.28 16.32 4.41
CA PHE A 169 5.19 14.86 4.50
C PHE A 169 6.46 14.15 4.00
N LYS A 170 7.58 14.89 3.88
CA LYS A 170 8.92 14.34 3.57
C LYS A 170 9.41 13.26 4.55
N TYR A 171 8.72 13.03 5.67
CA TYR A 171 9.08 12.04 6.68
C TYR A 171 8.31 10.71 6.50
N VAL A 172 8.79 9.89 5.57
CA VAL A 172 8.84 8.41 5.55
C VAL A 172 7.53 7.59 5.56
N ARG A 173 6.35 8.15 5.91
CA ARG A 173 5.12 7.34 5.98
C ARG A 173 4.41 7.25 4.64
N PRO A 174 4.06 6.04 4.16
CA PRO A 174 3.18 5.91 3.01
C PRO A 174 1.84 6.58 3.30
N HIS A 175 1.28 7.25 2.31
CA HIS A 175 -0.09 7.74 2.37
C HIS A 175 -1.07 6.56 2.48
N MET A 176 -0.78 5.48 1.74
CA MET A 176 -1.54 4.23 1.81
C MET A 176 -0.67 3.04 1.39
N THR A 177 -1.05 1.85 1.86
CA THR A 177 -0.49 0.56 1.42
C THR A 177 -1.61 -0.31 0.88
N LEU A 178 -1.38 -0.85 -0.32
CA LEU A 178 -2.30 -1.73 -1.02
C LEU A 178 -1.66 -3.10 -1.21
N GLN A 179 -2.43 -4.16 -1.05
CA GLN A 179 -2.09 -5.46 -1.63
C GLN A 179 -2.85 -5.65 -2.95
N MET A 180 -2.10 -6.02 -3.98
CA MET A 180 -2.58 -6.24 -5.34
C MET A 180 -2.24 -7.65 -5.80
N LEU A 181 -3.11 -8.26 -6.61
CA LEU A 181 -2.79 -9.51 -7.29
C LEU A 181 -1.92 -9.25 -8.52
N GLY A 182 -1.08 -10.21 -8.91
CA GLY A 182 -0.29 -10.15 -10.15
C GLY A 182 -1.16 -10.03 -11.39
N SER A 183 -2.35 -10.62 -11.34
CA SER A 183 -3.36 -10.53 -12.39
C SER A 183 -3.97 -9.14 -12.57
N HIS A 184 -3.88 -8.25 -11.59
CA HIS A 184 -4.42 -6.90 -11.71
C HIS A 184 -3.66 -6.07 -12.75
N SER A 185 -4.41 -5.17 -13.39
CA SER A 185 -3.89 -4.16 -14.30
C SER A 185 -3.35 -2.96 -13.56
N LEU A 186 -2.55 -2.14 -14.26
CA LEU A 186 -2.14 -0.84 -13.73
C LEU A 186 -3.33 0.13 -13.59
N VAL A 187 -4.41 -0.08 -14.34
CA VAL A 187 -5.68 0.65 -14.15
C VAL A 187 -6.29 0.36 -12.78
N ASP A 188 -6.28 -0.91 -12.34
CA ASP A 188 -6.82 -1.28 -11.03
C ASP A 188 -6.05 -0.58 -9.90
N LEU A 189 -4.74 -0.41 -10.06
CA LEU A 189 -3.93 0.39 -9.13
C LEU A 189 -4.29 1.87 -9.19
N ARG A 190 -4.42 2.47 -10.39
CA ARG A 190 -4.83 3.87 -10.56
C ARG A 190 -6.15 4.14 -9.83
N ASP A 191 -7.12 3.25 -10.01
CA ASP A 191 -8.46 3.45 -9.48
C ASP A 191 -8.52 3.25 -7.96
N ALA A 192 -7.61 2.46 -7.38
CA ALA A 192 -7.47 2.28 -5.93
C ALA A 192 -6.79 3.48 -5.22
N ILE A 193 -5.97 4.27 -5.91
CA ILE A 193 -5.26 5.41 -5.31
C ILE A 193 -6.24 6.52 -4.91
N CYS A 194 -6.26 6.85 -3.62
CA CYS A 194 -7.14 7.89 -3.05
C CYS A 194 -6.44 9.26 -2.98
N CYS A 195 -6.18 9.92 -4.11
CA CYS A 195 -5.53 11.24 -4.07
C CYS A 195 -6.51 12.37 -3.76
N ILE A 196 -6.17 13.29 -2.84
CA ILE A 196 -7.01 14.47 -2.55
C ILE A 196 -7.18 15.38 -3.77
N SER A 197 -6.18 15.44 -4.65
CA SER A 197 -6.25 16.22 -5.89
C SER A 197 -7.37 15.73 -6.81
N ASP A 198 -7.76 14.44 -6.74
CA ASP A 198 -8.89 13.90 -7.50
C ASP A 198 -10.24 14.49 -7.08
N LEU A 199 -10.38 14.88 -5.81
CA LEU A 199 -11.58 15.49 -5.27
C LEU A 199 -11.61 17.01 -5.38
N GLN A 200 -10.46 17.63 -5.63
CA GLN A 200 -10.33 19.09 -5.67
C GLN A 200 -11.26 19.68 -6.74
N VAL A 201 -11.72 20.90 -6.52
CA VAL A 201 -12.44 21.68 -7.54
C VAL A 201 -11.53 22.80 -7.98
N PHE A 202 -11.31 22.91 -9.28
CA PHE A 202 -10.50 23.97 -9.87
C PHE A 202 -11.37 25.16 -10.27
N GLY A 203 -10.85 26.36 -10.02
CA GLY A 203 -11.52 27.60 -10.40
C GLY A 203 -11.69 28.55 -9.22
N GLU A 204 -11.82 29.82 -9.58
CA GLU A 204 -12.04 30.93 -8.66
C GLU A 204 -13.53 31.28 -8.65
N PHE A 205 -14.15 31.34 -7.47
CA PHE A 205 -15.60 31.48 -7.30
C PHE A 205 -15.99 32.58 -6.31
N SER A 206 -15.12 33.55 -6.01
CA SER A 206 -15.46 34.65 -5.10
C SER A 206 -16.62 35.50 -5.59
N ASN A 207 -16.86 35.61 -6.90
CA ASN A 207 -18.00 36.37 -7.42
C ASN A 207 -19.28 35.53 -7.51
N THR A 208 -19.15 34.20 -7.57
CA THR A 208 -20.25 33.27 -7.80
C THR A 208 -20.07 32.00 -6.95
N PRO A 209 -20.03 32.12 -5.61
CA PRO A 209 -19.75 30.99 -4.72
C PRO A 209 -20.82 29.90 -4.78
N ASP A 210 -22.07 30.25 -5.10
CA ASP A 210 -23.17 29.29 -5.30
C ASP A 210 -23.09 28.51 -6.63
N MET A 211 -22.19 28.92 -7.53
CA MET A 211 -21.93 28.25 -8.80
C MET A 211 -20.69 27.35 -8.75
N ALA A 212 -20.06 27.20 -7.58
CA ALA A 212 -18.99 26.23 -7.41
C ALA A 212 -19.53 24.83 -7.78
N PRO A 213 -18.92 24.17 -8.78
CA PRO A 213 -19.48 22.94 -9.31
C PRO A 213 -19.31 21.76 -8.35
N ASP A 214 -20.21 20.79 -8.48
CA ASP A 214 -20.11 19.50 -7.79
C ASP A 214 -19.15 18.51 -8.49
N PHE A 215 -18.64 18.84 -9.68
CA PHE A 215 -17.71 17.95 -10.39
C PHE A 215 -16.34 17.95 -9.73
N ILE A 216 -15.72 16.77 -9.67
CA ILE A 216 -14.40 16.57 -9.07
C ILE A 216 -13.32 16.55 -10.16
N SER A 217 -12.08 16.96 -9.84
CA SER A 217 -10.97 17.01 -10.80
C SER A 217 -10.81 15.75 -11.64
N LYS A 218 -10.98 14.56 -11.03
CA LYS A 218 -10.80 13.28 -11.70
C LYS A 218 -11.72 13.09 -12.92
N ASP A 219 -12.89 13.74 -12.93
CA ASP A 219 -13.86 13.65 -14.02
C ASP A 219 -13.48 14.47 -15.25
N HIS A 220 -12.59 15.47 -15.07
CA HIS A 220 -12.14 16.34 -16.15
C HIS A 220 -10.69 16.05 -16.56
N PHE A 221 -9.83 15.78 -15.58
CA PHE A 221 -8.41 15.54 -15.77
C PHE A 221 -8.11 14.04 -15.68
N LYS A 222 -8.58 13.32 -16.70
CA LYS A 222 -8.52 11.85 -16.76
C LYS A 222 -7.14 11.31 -17.11
N SER A 223 -6.26 12.11 -17.70
CA SER A 223 -4.91 11.69 -18.07
C SER A 223 -4.06 11.37 -16.84
N ALA A 224 -3.37 10.24 -16.89
CA ALA A 224 -2.43 9.81 -15.87
C ALA A 224 -1.40 8.85 -16.49
N PHE A 225 -0.27 8.65 -15.82
CA PHE A 225 0.66 7.59 -16.17
C PHE A 225 1.35 7.01 -14.93
N PHE A 226 1.77 5.75 -15.05
CA PHE A 226 2.85 5.21 -14.22
C PHE A 226 4.16 5.18 -15.00
N TYR A 227 5.28 5.33 -14.31
CA TYR A 227 6.61 5.17 -14.87
C TYR A 227 7.38 4.09 -14.11
N PHE A 228 7.64 2.97 -14.80
CA PHE A 228 8.45 1.86 -14.30
C PHE A 228 9.58 1.54 -15.29
N GLU A 229 10.81 1.48 -14.80
CA GLU A 229 12.01 1.03 -15.54
C GLU A 229 12.12 1.55 -16.99
N GLY A 230 11.91 2.86 -17.21
CA GLY A 230 12.06 3.48 -18.53
C GLY A 230 10.83 3.40 -19.43
N VAL A 231 9.70 2.90 -18.93
CA VAL A 231 8.43 2.79 -19.66
C VAL A 231 7.37 3.66 -18.99
N PHE A 232 6.72 4.52 -19.78
CA PHE A 232 5.54 5.27 -19.39
C PHE A 232 4.27 4.49 -19.76
N TYR A 233 3.48 4.12 -18.76
CA TYR A 233 2.21 3.42 -18.88
C TYR A 233 1.08 4.45 -18.77
N ASN A 234 0.66 5.02 -19.91
CA ASN A 234 -0.34 6.06 -19.98
C ASN A 234 -1.76 5.47 -19.87
N ASP A 235 -2.65 6.16 -19.15
CA ASP A 235 -4.09 5.85 -19.15
C ASP A 235 -4.73 6.37 -20.42
N MET A 236 -5.16 5.45 -21.28
CA MET A 236 -5.81 5.76 -22.55
C MET A 236 -7.23 5.19 -22.63
N ARG A 237 -7.86 4.88 -21.47
CA ARG A 237 -9.22 4.30 -21.39
C ARG A 237 -10.31 5.20 -21.96
N HIS A 238 -10.09 6.53 -21.91
CA HIS A 238 -11.06 7.51 -22.37
C HIS A 238 -10.53 8.29 -23.57
N PRO A 239 -11.39 8.67 -24.54
CA PRO A 239 -10.99 9.49 -25.68
C PRO A 239 -10.40 10.85 -25.31
N GLU A 240 -10.75 11.36 -24.13
CA GLU A 240 -10.25 12.63 -23.57
C GLU A 240 -8.84 12.53 -22.99
N CYS A 241 -8.35 11.32 -22.73
CA CYS A 241 -7.02 11.11 -22.18
C CYS A 241 -5.96 11.56 -23.19
N GLN A 242 -4.97 12.30 -22.69
CA GLN A 242 -3.82 12.77 -23.44
C GLN A 242 -2.57 12.03 -22.98
N ASP A 243 -1.66 11.80 -23.92
CA ASP A 243 -0.36 11.22 -23.64
C ASP A 243 0.55 12.27 -22.96
N MET A 244 0.46 12.32 -21.63
CA MET A 244 1.26 13.22 -20.79
C MET A 244 2.76 12.92 -20.85
N SER A 245 3.16 11.71 -21.26
CA SER A 245 4.57 11.31 -21.30
C SER A 245 5.33 11.92 -22.47
N GLU A 246 4.63 12.36 -23.53
CA GLU A 246 5.25 12.85 -24.77
C GLU A 246 6.21 14.01 -24.54
N THR A 247 5.78 15.01 -23.75
CA THR A 247 6.62 16.18 -23.45
C THR A 247 7.93 15.78 -22.76
N THR A 248 7.86 14.86 -21.79
CA THR A 248 9.04 14.37 -21.06
C THR A 248 9.96 13.55 -21.97
N ILE A 249 9.39 12.72 -22.83
CA ILE A 249 10.14 11.87 -23.77
C ILE A 249 10.89 12.74 -24.79
N ASP A 250 10.24 13.76 -25.35
CA ASP A 250 10.87 14.66 -26.32
C ASP A 250 11.94 15.53 -25.66
N TRP A 251 11.67 16.02 -24.45
CA TRP A 251 12.66 16.72 -23.64
C TRP A 251 13.91 15.85 -23.37
N ALA A 252 13.72 14.56 -23.10
CA ALA A 252 14.81 13.62 -22.79
C ALA A 252 15.70 13.31 -24.00
N LYS A 253 15.12 13.23 -25.21
CA LYS A 253 15.88 13.03 -26.48
C LYS A 253 16.93 14.12 -26.71
N THR A 254 16.71 15.32 -26.18
CA THR A 254 17.64 16.44 -26.31
C THR A 254 18.78 16.43 -25.30
N ARG A 255 18.81 15.47 -24.36
CA ARG A 255 19.67 15.49 -23.17
C ARG A 255 20.25 14.12 -22.82
N ASP A 256 20.88 13.40 -23.76
CA ASP A 256 21.64 12.15 -23.52
C ASP A 256 21.02 11.13 -22.52
N PHE A 257 19.69 11.14 -22.36
CA PHE A 257 18.98 10.20 -21.51
C PHE A 257 18.75 8.90 -22.30
N PRO A 258 18.62 7.76 -21.60
CA PRO A 258 18.19 6.52 -22.25
C PRO A 258 16.85 6.69 -22.96
N THR A 259 16.64 5.91 -24.03
CA THR A 259 15.36 5.88 -24.74
C THR A 259 14.24 5.41 -23.81
N PHE A 260 13.23 6.25 -23.67
CA PHE A 260 12.00 5.90 -22.97
C PHE A 260 10.97 5.29 -23.92
N HIS A 261 10.14 4.41 -23.38
CA HIS A 261 9.09 3.70 -24.10
C HIS A 261 7.71 4.09 -23.57
N LYS A 262 6.68 3.76 -24.36
CA LYS A 262 5.28 4.00 -24.03
C LYS A 262 4.50 2.69 -24.09
N ALA A 263 3.57 2.51 -23.17
CA ALA A 263 2.59 1.45 -23.14
C ALA A 263 1.27 1.98 -22.56
N LYS A 264 0.19 1.20 -22.71
CA LYS A 264 -1.12 1.52 -22.15
C LYS A 264 -1.29 0.83 -20.81
N MET A 265 -1.78 1.54 -19.79
CA MET A 265 -2.00 0.91 -18.48
C MET A 265 -3.16 -0.09 -18.48
N GLU A 266 -4.18 0.11 -19.32
CA GLU A 266 -5.32 -0.80 -19.42
C GLU A 266 -4.95 -2.17 -19.99
N ASP A 267 -3.87 -2.22 -20.77
CA ASP A 267 -3.36 -3.44 -21.41
C ASP A 267 -2.21 -4.08 -20.63
N THR A 268 -1.78 -3.48 -19.50
CA THR A 268 -0.61 -3.92 -18.73
C THR A 268 -1.00 -4.45 -17.36
N ARG A 269 -0.65 -5.71 -17.07
CA ARG A 269 -0.79 -6.33 -15.74
C ARG A 269 0.49 -6.22 -14.94
N PHE A 270 0.41 -6.44 -13.62
CA PHE A 270 1.61 -6.52 -12.78
C PHE A 270 2.56 -7.63 -13.24
N TYR A 271 2.04 -8.72 -13.79
CA TYR A 271 2.84 -9.78 -14.40
C TYR A 271 3.79 -9.30 -15.51
N ASP A 272 3.41 -8.25 -16.24
CA ASP A 272 4.16 -7.75 -17.40
C ASP A 272 5.27 -6.77 -17.01
N LEU A 273 5.33 -6.37 -15.73
CA LEU A 273 6.25 -5.35 -15.27
C LEU A 273 7.65 -5.90 -15.03
N LYS A 274 8.64 -5.05 -15.34
CA LYS A 274 10.01 -5.18 -14.83
C LYS A 274 10.20 -4.17 -13.71
N VAL A 275 10.58 -4.65 -12.53
CA VAL A 275 10.65 -3.81 -11.33
C VAL A 275 11.83 -4.20 -10.44
N LYS A 276 12.17 -3.29 -9.53
CA LYS A 276 13.09 -3.46 -8.41
C LYS A 276 12.27 -3.30 -7.14
N VAL A 277 12.28 -4.31 -6.29
CA VAL A 277 11.60 -4.24 -5.00
C VAL A 277 12.29 -3.18 -4.14
N GLY A 278 11.49 -2.35 -3.44
CA GLY A 278 11.97 -1.25 -2.63
C GLY A 278 12.39 0.01 -3.41
N TYR A 279 12.31 0.01 -4.75
CA TYR A 279 12.71 1.16 -5.58
C TYR A 279 11.55 2.16 -5.78
N PRO A 280 11.83 3.48 -5.75
CA PRO A 280 10.81 4.51 -5.98
C PRO A 280 10.47 4.64 -7.47
N TYR A 281 9.22 4.33 -7.80
CA TYR A 281 8.60 4.59 -9.09
C TYR A 281 7.66 5.80 -9.04
N LEU A 282 7.21 6.27 -10.19
CA LEU A 282 6.38 7.48 -10.29
C LEU A 282 4.98 7.14 -10.80
N PHE A 283 3.98 7.69 -10.13
CA PHE A 283 2.63 7.84 -10.64
C PHE A 283 2.34 9.33 -10.78
N CYS A 284 1.91 9.78 -11.95
CA CYS A 284 1.51 11.17 -12.16
C CYS A 284 0.10 11.20 -12.72
N HIS A 285 -0.77 12.05 -12.15
CA HIS A 285 -2.11 12.31 -12.67
C HIS A 285 -2.40 13.82 -12.68
N GLN A 286 -3.34 14.22 -13.53
CA GLN A 286 -3.79 15.62 -13.68
C GLN A 286 -2.74 16.63 -14.18
N GLY A 287 -1.56 16.18 -14.58
CA GLY A 287 -0.49 17.04 -15.13
C GLY A 287 0.72 17.16 -14.22
N ASP A 288 0.49 17.35 -12.92
CA ASP A 288 1.51 17.76 -11.96
C ASP A 288 1.39 17.07 -10.58
N CYS A 289 0.38 16.23 -10.35
CA CYS A 289 0.22 15.51 -9.10
C CYS A 289 1.04 14.22 -9.11
N GLU A 290 2.29 14.33 -8.66
CA GLU A 290 3.29 13.26 -8.67
C GLU A 290 3.36 12.50 -7.35
N HIS A 291 3.06 11.20 -7.37
CA HIS A 291 3.21 10.28 -6.26
C HIS A 291 4.38 9.33 -6.46
N VAL A 292 5.13 9.08 -5.40
CA VAL A 292 6.09 7.97 -5.38
C VAL A 292 5.34 6.67 -5.06
N VAL A 293 5.56 5.65 -5.87
CA VAL A 293 5.00 4.31 -5.73
C VAL A 293 6.14 3.33 -5.49
N ILE A 294 6.07 2.54 -4.44
CA ILE A 294 7.13 1.59 -4.06
C ILE A 294 6.51 0.20 -3.91
N ILE A 295 6.95 -0.76 -4.72
CA ILE A 295 6.63 -2.16 -4.52
C ILE A 295 7.59 -2.70 -3.46
N THR A 296 7.07 -2.96 -2.27
CA THR A 296 7.88 -3.34 -1.10
C THR A 296 8.08 -4.83 -0.93
N ASP A 297 7.14 -5.63 -1.46
CA ASP A 297 7.16 -7.08 -1.37
C ASP A 297 6.43 -7.69 -2.57
N ILE A 298 6.91 -8.84 -3.03
CA ILE A 298 6.25 -9.70 -4.02
C ILE A 298 6.42 -11.14 -3.58
N ARG A 299 5.32 -11.85 -3.41
CA ARG A 299 5.32 -13.25 -2.94
C ARG A 299 4.17 -14.04 -3.55
N LEU A 300 4.22 -15.36 -3.44
CA LEU A 300 3.07 -16.22 -3.74
C LEU A 300 1.97 -16.02 -2.68
N ALA A 301 0.72 -16.15 -3.11
CA ALA A 301 -0.43 -16.20 -2.24
C ALA A 301 -0.36 -17.44 -1.33
N HIS A 302 -0.62 -17.25 -0.05
CA HIS A 302 -0.61 -18.28 0.99
C HIS A 302 -2.05 -18.57 1.44
N LYS A 303 -2.29 -19.76 1.99
CA LYS A 303 -3.63 -20.18 2.47
C LYS A 303 -4.25 -19.28 3.54
N ASP A 304 -3.41 -18.55 4.28
CA ASP A 304 -3.80 -17.62 5.34
C ASP A 304 -4.04 -16.20 4.83
N ASP A 305 -3.82 -15.93 3.54
CA ASP A 305 -4.17 -14.63 2.96
C ASP A 305 -5.68 -14.48 2.78
N CYS A 306 -6.10 -13.28 2.43
CA CYS A 306 -7.40 -13.08 1.82
C CYS A 306 -7.44 -13.78 0.46
N LEU A 307 -8.19 -14.87 0.35
CA LEU A 307 -8.40 -15.63 -0.88
C LEU A 307 -9.67 -15.21 -1.63
N ASP A 308 -10.40 -14.20 -1.15
CA ASP A 308 -11.50 -13.59 -1.88
C ASP A 308 -10.99 -12.50 -2.83
N ARG A 309 -10.99 -12.79 -4.12
CA ARG A 309 -10.52 -11.89 -5.18
C ARG A 309 -11.31 -10.57 -5.21
N LYS A 310 -12.61 -10.55 -4.83
CA LYS A 310 -13.44 -9.35 -4.88
C LYS A 310 -13.03 -8.30 -3.84
N LEU A 311 -12.29 -8.70 -2.81
CA LEU A 311 -11.79 -7.78 -1.79
C LEU A 311 -10.51 -7.05 -2.23
N TYR A 312 -9.82 -7.55 -3.26
CA TYR A 312 -8.70 -6.83 -3.85
C TYR A 312 -9.19 -5.72 -4.78
N PRO A 313 -8.48 -4.58 -4.89
CA PRO A 313 -7.29 -4.17 -4.12
C PRO A 313 -7.53 -4.03 -2.61
N LEU A 314 -6.70 -4.68 -1.80
CA LEU A 314 -6.83 -4.63 -0.34
C LEU A 314 -6.08 -3.44 0.23
N LEU A 315 -6.79 -2.50 0.83
CA LEU A 315 -6.21 -1.41 1.59
C LEU A 315 -5.80 -1.93 2.97
N THR A 316 -4.50 -2.11 3.21
CA THR A 316 -3.97 -2.62 4.50
C THR A 316 -3.48 -1.49 5.40
N HIS A 317 -3.16 -0.33 4.83
CA HIS A 317 -2.78 0.86 5.59
C HIS A 317 -3.27 2.12 4.91
N LYS A 318 -3.71 3.10 5.72
CA LYS A 318 -4.00 4.46 5.25
C LYS A 318 -3.64 5.47 6.31
N HIS A 319 -2.83 6.44 5.95
CA HIS A 319 -2.46 7.51 6.85
C HIS A 319 -3.63 8.47 7.06
N ARG A 320 -4.08 8.58 8.32
CA ARG A 320 -5.18 9.48 8.71
C ARG A 320 -4.67 10.91 8.88
N VAL A 321 -5.19 11.83 8.07
CA VAL A 321 -4.78 13.24 8.12
C VAL A 321 -5.68 14.02 9.07
N MET A 322 -5.11 14.91 9.88
CA MET A 322 -5.91 15.81 10.71
C MET A 322 -6.75 16.75 9.84
N THR A 323 -8.07 16.77 10.09
CA THR A 323 -9.00 17.66 9.41
C THR A 323 -8.67 19.12 9.70
N ARG A 324 -8.64 19.96 8.66
CA ARG A 324 -8.39 21.40 8.77
C ARG A 324 -9.68 22.15 9.02
N LYS A 325 -9.77 22.75 10.21
CA LYS A 325 -10.94 23.53 10.63
C LYS A 325 -10.83 24.97 10.14
N CYS A 326 -11.98 25.62 10.03
CA CYS A 326 -12.10 27.05 9.75
C CYS A 326 -11.26 27.87 10.74
N ALA A 327 -10.52 28.86 10.21
CA ALA A 327 -9.66 29.75 10.98
C ALA A 327 -10.43 30.75 11.86
N VAL A 328 -11.74 30.93 11.63
CA VAL A 328 -12.59 31.85 12.41
C VAL A 328 -13.30 31.12 13.54
N CYS A 329 -14.10 30.09 13.21
CA CYS A 329 -14.90 29.42 14.23
C CYS A 329 -14.15 28.29 14.95
N HIS A 330 -13.13 27.69 14.34
CA HIS A 330 -12.42 26.49 14.83
C HIS A 330 -13.33 25.28 15.14
N VAL A 331 -14.58 25.30 14.67
CA VAL A 331 -15.57 24.23 14.89
C VAL A 331 -15.72 23.38 13.64
N TYR A 332 -16.07 24.01 12.52
CA TYR A 332 -16.39 23.31 11.26
C TYR A 332 -15.18 23.15 10.36
N ILE A 333 -15.18 22.09 9.55
CA ILE A 333 -14.16 21.82 8.52
C ILE A 333 -14.17 22.96 7.49
N GLY A 334 -12.99 23.36 7.04
CA GLY A 334 -12.84 24.33 5.96
C GLY A 334 -13.47 23.83 4.66
N ARG A 335 -14.11 24.73 3.92
CA ARG A 335 -14.71 24.48 2.60
C ARG A 335 -14.27 25.51 1.55
N TRP A 336 -13.71 26.62 2.01
CA TRP A 336 -13.22 27.70 1.16
C TRP A 336 -11.81 28.10 1.58
N LEU A 337 -10.94 28.25 0.60
CA LEU A 337 -9.63 28.86 0.74
C LEU A 337 -9.69 30.23 0.06
N THR A 338 -9.40 31.29 0.80
CA THR A 338 -9.28 32.63 0.21
C THR A 338 -7.82 33.04 0.08
N THR A 339 -7.53 33.85 -0.94
CA THR A 339 -6.25 34.53 -1.12
C THR A 339 -6.46 36.02 -1.36
N ASN A 340 -5.44 36.83 -1.04
CA ASN A 340 -5.50 38.29 -1.14
C ASN A 340 -6.71 38.87 -0.39
N ASP A 341 -7.03 38.29 0.76
CA ASP A 341 -8.26 38.56 1.49
C ASP A 341 -8.02 39.57 2.63
N PRO A 342 -8.51 40.82 2.52
CA PRO A 342 -8.27 41.85 3.52
C PRO A 342 -9.05 41.64 4.82
N PHE A 343 -10.04 40.74 4.84
CA PHE A 343 -10.82 40.41 6.03
C PHE A 343 -10.26 39.19 6.77
N ALA A 344 -9.41 38.40 6.11
CA ALA A 344 -8.84 37.20 6.68
C ALA A 344 -7.73 37.51 7.69
N PRO A 345 -7.59 36.68 8.75
CA PRO A 345 -6.48 36.80 9.70
C PRO A 345 -5.13 36.35 9.13
N ASN A 346 -5.11 35.58 8.04
CA ASN A 346 -3.92 35.04 7.38
C ASN A 346 -4.14 35.01 5.87
N ASP A 347 -3.07 34.90 5.08
CA ASP A 347 -3.16 34.74 3.62
C ASP A 347 -2.21 33.59 3.19
N PRO A 348 -2.71 32.48 2.61
CA PRO A 348 -4.12 32.15 2.38
C PRO A 348 -4.88 31.77 3.67
N CYS A 349 -6.22 31.82 3.64
CA CYS A 349 -7.07 31.51 4.81
C CYS A 349 -8.17 30.49 4.54
N LEU A 350 -8.43 29.62 5.51
CA LEU A 350 -9.48 28.60 5.44
C LEU A 350 -10.74 28.99 6.20
N PHE A 351 -11.89 28.93 5.52
CA PHE A 351 -13.20 29.22 6.08
C PHE A 351 -14.14 28.03 5.90
N CYS A 352 -15.03 27.80 6.87
CA CYS A 352 -16.22 26.98 6.62
C CYS A 352 -17.25 27.81 5.84
N GLU A 353 -18.21 27.13 5.21
CA GLU A 353 -19.26 27.76 4.40
C GLU A 353 -19.89 28.97 5.11
N ARG A 354 -20.33 28.79 6.36
CA ARG A 354 -21.02 29.84 7.11
C ARG A 354 -20.13 31.06 7.38
N CYS A 355 -18.90 30.85 7.86
CA CYS A 355 -17.99 31.95 8.15
C CYS A 355 -17.55 32.68 6.88
N PHE A 356 -17.34 31.92 5.79
CA PHE A 356 -17.03 32.49 4.48
C PHE A 356 -18.14 33.44 4.03
N ARG A 357 -19.41 32.99 4.05
CA ARG A 357 -20.55 33.82 3.66
C ARG A 357 -20.74 35.05 4.54
N MET A 358 -20.66 34.87 5.86
CA MET A 358 -20.91 35.95 6.82
C MET A 358 -19.86 37.07 6.76
N LEU A 359 -18.60 36.73 6.47
CA LEU A 359 -17.50 37.70 6.45
C LEU A 359 -17.39 38.42 5.10
N HIS A 360 -17.67 37.72 4.00
CA HIS A 360 -17.32 38.19 2.66
C HIS A 360 -18.50 38.65 1.81
N TYR A 361 -19.74 38.46 2.25
CA TYR A 361 -20.92 38.83 1.47
C TYR A 361 -21.96 39.54 2.34
N ASP A 362 -22.66 40.51 1.76
CA ASP A 362 -23.80 41.15 2.41
C ASP A 362 -25.04 40.24 2.42
N LYS A 363 -26.12 40.70 3.07
CA LYS A 363 -27.39 39.95 3.13
C LYS A 363 -28.07 39.73 1.78
N LYS A 364 -27.65 40.44 0.73
CA LYS A 364 -28.14 40.29 -0.64
C LYS A 364 -27.23 39.40 -1.49
N GLY A 365 -26.12 38.89 -0.94
CA GLY A 365 -25.14 38.08 -1.64
C GLY A 365 -24.09 38.88 -2.41
N ASN A 366 -24.01 40.21 -2.21
CA ASN A 366 -22.98 41.00 -2.87
C ASN A 366 -21.64 40.83 -2.15
N LYS A 367 -20.59 40.62 -2.93
CA LYS A 367 -19.22 40.49 -2.45
C LYS A 367 -18.75 41.78 -1.76
N LEU A 368 -18.28 41.64 -0.54
CA LEU A 368 -17.68 42.69 0.27
C LEU A 368 -16.16 42.59 0.07
N GLY A 369 -15.57 43.56 -0.62
CA GLY A 369 -14.11 43.66 -0.83
C GLY A 369 -13.53 42.84 -1.99
N GLN A 370 -12.21 42.96 -2.16
CA GLN A 370 -11.44 42.31 -3.23
C GLN A 370 -10.65 41.16 -2.62
N PHE A 371 -11.04 39.93 -2.94
CA PHE A 371 -10.39 38.69 -2.54
C PHE A 371 -10.64 37.63 -3.61
N LEU A 372 -9.88 36.55 -3.62
CA LEU A 372 -10.16 35.37 -4.45
C LEU A 372 -10.60 34.24 -3.53
N ALA A 373 -11.50 33.37 -4.00
CA ALA A 373 -12.01 32.25 -3.24
C ALA A 373 -12.03 30.98 -4.07
N TYR A 374 -11.49 29.92 -3.50
CA TYR A 374 -11.35 28.62 -4.12
C TYR A 374 -12.04 27.59 -3.23
N PRO A 375 -12.86 26.68 -3.78
CA PRO A 375 -13.37 25.55 -3.03
C PRO A 375 -12.20 24.75 -2.46
N TYR A 376 -12.35 24.28 -1.23
CA TYR A 376 -11.33 23.55 -0.51
C TYR A 376 -11.87 22.18 -0.10
N VAL A 377 -11.14 21.14 -0.48
CA VAL A 377 -11.40 19.79 -0.01
C VAL A 377 -10.40 19.43 1.08
N ASP A 378 -10.93 19.02 2.21
CA ASP A 378 -10.11 18.62 3.35
C ASP A 378 -9.34 17.32 3.03
N PRO A 379 -8.02 17.25 3.28
CA PRO A 379 -7.24 16.03 3.11
C PRO A 379 -7.76 14.84 3.92
N GLY A 380 -8.51 15.10 5.00
CA GLY A 380 -9.22 14.08 5.78
C GLY A 380 -10.55 13.62 5.16
N ALA A 381 -10.91 14.02 3.94
CA ALA A 381 -12.09 13.53 3.22
C ALA A 381 -12.07 12.00 3.02
N PHE A 382 -10.87 11.43 3.03
CA PHE A 382 -10.62 10.01 2.85
C PHE A 382 -10.36 9.25 4.17
N ASN A 383 -10.49 9.91 5.33
CA ASN A 383 -10.23 9.35 6.66
C ASN A 383 -11.24 8.29 7.11
#